data_AF-A0A2V4L011-F1
#
_entry.id   AF-A0A2V4L011-F1
#
_cell.length_a   1.000
_cell.length_b   1.000
_cell.length_c   1.000
_cell.angle_alpha   90.00
_cell.angle_beta   90.00
_cell.angle_gamma   90.00
#
_symmetry.space_group_name_H-M   'P 1'
#
loop_
_entity.id
_entity.type
_entity.pdbx_description
1 polymer ?
#
loop_
_entity_poly.entity_id
_entity_poly.type
_entity_poly.pdbx_seq_one_letter_code
_entity_poly.pdbx_strand_id
1 'polypeptide(L)'
;MKRRTFRLGDLRAGKTFFVAWVDHSTPLPRPVVQEYLVTSRAAGYWPAEGEWYPYRLRPELVAYIAQDCPLYRTRRDANRAALGELKRFNLNRKARP
;
A
#
# COMPACT_ATOMS: atom_id res chain seq x y z
N MET A 1 0.72 -15.96 16.30
CA MET A 1 1.20 -14.64 15.81
C MET A 1 0.23 -14.13 14.74
N LYS A 2 -0.39 -12.95 14.89
CA LYS A 2 -1.30 -12.41 13.84
C LYS A 2 -0.50 -12.10 12.57
N ARG A 3 -1.06 -12.42 11.38
CA ARG A 3 -0.43 -12.07 10.09
C ARG A 3 -0.32 -10.55 9.97
N ARG A 4 0.80 -10.06 9.44
CA ARG A 4 1.08 -8.61 9.27
C ARG A 4 0.24 -7.97 8.15
N THR A 5 -0.24 -8.78 7.22
CA THR A 5 -1.09 -8.37 6.10
C THR A 5 -2.50 -8.95 6.22
N PHE A 6 -3.44 -8.34 5.50
CA PHE A 6 -4.77 -8.87 5.27
C PHE A 6 -4.75 -9.88 4.11
N ARG A 7 -5.62 -10.89 4.16
CA ARG A 7 -6.15 -11.49 2.92
C ARG A 7 -7.25 -10.59 2.38
N LEU A 8 -7.51 -10.64 1.07
CA LEU A 8 -8.58 -9.83 0.48
C LEU A 8 -9.94 -10.06 1.16
N GLY A 9 -10.28 -11.30 1.49
CA GLY A 9 -11.51 -11.64 2.21
C GLY A 9 -11.59 -11.16 3.68
N ASP A 10 -10.47 -10.71 4.27
CA ASP A 10 -10.44 -10.13 5.62
C ASP A 10 -10.86 -8.65 5.62
N LEU A 11 -10.80 -7.98 4.47
CA LEU A 11 -11.10 -6.56 4.33
C LEU A 11 -12.59 -6.36 4.05
N ARG A 12 -13.27 -5.72 5.00
CA ARG A 12 -14.67 -5.32 4.92
C ARG A 12 -14.79 -3.80 5.06
N ALA A 13 -15.95 -3.27 4.70
CA ALA A 13 -16.25 -1.86 4.88
C ALA A 13 -15.95 -1.39 6.32
N GLY A 14 -15.39 -0.19 6.46
CA GLY A 14 -14.95 0.40 7.73
C GLY A 14 -13.55 -0.03 8.18
N LYS A 15 -12.87 -0.94 7.48
CA LYS A 15 -11.48 -1.30 7.78
C LYS A 15 -10.50 -0.37 7.07
N THR A 16 -9.42 -0.01 7.75
CA THR A 16 -8.27 0.63 7.13
C THR A 16 -7.18 -0.40 6.83
N PHE A 17 -6.44 -0.16 5.76
CA PHE A 17 -5.23 -0.88 5.42
C PHE A 17 -4.17 0.09 4.89
N PHE A 18 -2.94 -0.39 4.86
CA PHE A 18 -1.80 0.39 4.41
C PHE A 18 -1.12 -0.34 3.25
N VAL A 19 -0.70 0.39 2.23
CA VAL A 19 0.20 -0.11 1.20
C VAL A 19 1.52 0.63 1.31
N ALA A 20 2.59 0.01 0.84
CA ALA A 20 3.92 0.57 0.93
C ALA A 20 4.68 0.32 -0.36
N TRP A 21 5.48 1.28 -0.79
CA TRP A 21 6.39 1.17 -1.92
C TRP A 21 7.59 2.09 -1.72
N VAL A 22 8.60 1.95 -2.58
CA VAL A 22 9.70 2.91 -2.68
C VAL A 22 9.43 3.81 -3.88
N ASP A 23 9.33 5.11 -3.63
CA ASP A 23 9.20 6.12 -4.67
C ASP A 23 10.58 6.42 -5.25
N HIS A 24 10.74 6.10 -6.54
CA HIS A 24 11.96 6.28 -7.32
C HIS A 24 11.90 7.51 -8.25
N SER A 25 10.88 8.37 -8.13
CA SER A 25 10.74 9.57 -8.97
C SER A 25 11.81 10.64 -8.72
N THR A 26 12.56 10.52 -7.62
CA THR A 26 13.66 11.45 -7.28
C THR A 26 15.00 10.72 -7.18
N PRO A 27 16.15 11.42 -7.27
CA PRO A 27 17.48 10.81 -7.13
C PRO A 27 17.72 10.10 -5.78
N LEU A 28 16.94 10.43 -4.75
CA LEU A 28 16.99 9.81 -3.43
C LEU A 28 15.70 9.01 -3.22
N PRO A 29 15.70 7.69 -3.47
CA PRO A 29 14.50 6.88 -3.32
C PRO A 29 13.98 6.94 -1.88
N ARG A 30 12.67 7.15 -1.73
CA ARG A 30 12.05 7.36 -0.43
C ARG A 30 10.96 6.32 -0.17
N PRO A 31 10.86 5.77 1.05
CA PRO A 31 9.78 4.88 1.39
C PRO A 31 8.48 5.68 1.47
N VAL A 32 7.43 5.19 0.82
CA VAL A 32 6.08 5.76 0.87
C VAL A 32 5.13 4.76 1.50
N VAL A 33 4.26 5.25 2.36
CA VAL A 33 3.16 4.48 2.93
C VAL A 33 1.87 5.26 2.76
N GLN A 34 0.93 4.63 2.07
CA GLN A 34 -0.40 5.18 1.83
C GLN A 34 -1.43 4.42 2.68
N GLU A 35 -2.34 5.18 3.29
CA GLU A 35 -3.47 4.64 4.04
C GLU A 35 -4.73 4.70 3.19
N TYR A 36 -5.55 3.66 3.31
CA TYR A 36 -6.85 3.56 2.66
C TYR A 36 -7.92 3.08 3.63
N LEU A 37 -9.13 3.61 3.49
CA LEU A 37 -10.35 3.16 4.14
C LEU A 37 -11.23 2.39 3.15
N VAL A 38 -11.57 1.15 3.49
CA VAL A 38 -12.51 0.34 2.71
C VAL A 38 -13.93 0.85 2.95
N THR A 39 -14.64 1.17 1.89
CA THR A 39 -16.05 1.59 1.90
C THR A 39 -16.97 0.43 1.52
N SER A 40 -18.28 0.57 1.75
CA SER A 40 -19.26 -0.37 1.21
C SER A 40 -19.50 -0.09 -0.27
N ARG A 41 -20.00 -1.07 -1.02
CA ARG A 41 -20.32 -0.90 -2.45
C ARG A 41 -21.41 0.17 -2.67
N ALA A 42 -22.39 0.24 -1.77
CA ALA A 42 -23.52 1.18 -1.84
C ALA A 42 -23.15 2.61 -1.42
N ALA A 43 -22.26 2.77 -0.43
CA ALA A 43 -21.72 4.07 -0.03
C ALA A 43 -20.41 4.42 -0.78
N GLY A 44 -20.13 3.71 -1.87
CA GLY A 44 -18.82 3.63 -2.48
C GLY A 44 -18.39 4.91 -3.17
N TYR A 45 -17.32 5.53 -2.66
CA TYR A 45 -16.64 6.63 -3.33
C TYR A 45 -15.92 6.11 -4.58
N TRP A 46 -16.28 6.66 -5.74
CA TRP A 46 -15.43 6.53 -6.92
C TRP A 46 -14.48 7.73 -6.95
N PRO A 47 -13.18 7.50 -7.13
CA PRO A 47 -12.21 8.59 -7.25
C PRO A 47 -12.59 9.50 -8.40
N ALA A 48 -12.46 10.81 -8.20
CA ALA A 48 -12.69 11.76 -9.28
C ALA A 48 -11.58 11.62 -10.35
N GLU A 49 -11.86 12.08 -11.56
CA GLU A 49 -10.83 12.15 -12.60
C GLU A 49 -9.67 13.03 -12.11
N GLY A 50 -8.44 12.52 -12.22
CA GLY A 50 -7.24 13.20 -11.73
C GLY A 50 -7.00 13.11 -10.22
N GLU A 51 -7.83 12.38 -9.46
CA GLU A 51 -7.55 12.15 -8.04
C GLU A 51 -6.52 11.03 -7.85
N TRP A 52 -5.29 11.42 -7.50
CA TRP A 52 -4.22 10.49 -7.22
C TRP A 52 -4.30 9.99 -5.77
N TYR A 53 -4.34 8.66 -5.60
CA TYR A 53 -4.33 7.97 -4.29
C TYR A 53 -5.49 8.36 -3.34
N PRO A 54 -6.75 8.17 -3.76
CA PRO A 54 -7.94 8.49 -2.96
C PRO A 54 -7.94 7.75 -1.62
N TYR A 55 -8.24 8.44 -0.51
CA TYR A 55 -8.27 7.81 0.81
C TYR A 55 -9.34 6.71 0.94
N ARG A 56 -10.49 6.88 0.29
CA ARG A 56 -11.62 5.95 0.37
C ARG A 56 -11.64 5.05 -0.86
N LEU A 57 -11.73 3.74 -0.65
CA LEU A 57 -11.74 2.77 -1.73
C LEU A 57 -12.93 1.84 -1.65
N ARG A 58 -13.52 1.53 -2.79
CA ARG A 58 -14.51 0.47 -2.91
C ARG A 58 -13.84 -0.91 -2.88
N PRO A 59 -14.54 -1.98 -2.47
CA PRO A 59 -13.96 -3.31 -2.39
C PRO A 59 -13.34 -3.79 -3.72
N GLU A 60 -13.92 -3.38 -4.86
CA GLU A 60 -13.40 -3.74 -6.18
C GLU A 60 -12.02 -3.11 -6.46
N LEU A 61 -11.81 -1.85 -6.06
CA LEU A 61 -10.52 -1.16 -6.19
C LEU A 61 -9.49 -1.72 -5.21
N VAL A 62 -9.93 -2.13 -4.01
CA VAL A 62 -9.06 -2.83 -3.06
C VAL A 62 -8.57 -4.15 -3.64
N ALA A 63 -9.45 -4.89 -4.32
CA ALA A 63 -9.09 -6.14 -4.99
C ALA A 63 -8.06 -5.92 -6.09
N TYR A 64 -8.20 -4.86 -6.87
CA TYR A 64 -7.22 -4.47 -7.88
C TYR A 64 -5.85 -4.17 -7.25
N ILE A 65 -5.79 -3.32 -6.21
CA ILE A 65 -4.53 -3.00 -5.50
C ILE A 65 -3.88 -4.26 -4.91
N ALA A 66 -4.68 -5.21 -4.42
CA ALA A 66 -4.19 -6.45 -3.82
C ALA A 66 -3.45 -7.37 -4.80
N GLN A 67 -3.60 -7.17 -6.12
CA GLN A 67 -2.91 -7.95 -7.15
C GLN A 67 -1.42 -7.63 -7.16
N ASP A 68 -1.08 -6.36 -6.99
CA ASP A 68 0.31 -5.87 -7.12
C ASP A 68 0.97 -5.59 -5.78
N CYS A 69 0.17 -5.30 -4.73
CA CYS A 69 0.68 -4.79 -3.46
C CYS A 69 0.16 -5.58 -2.24
N PRO A 70 1.03 -5.91 -1.27
CA PRO A 70 0.59 -6.43 0.02
C PRO A 70 -0.23 -5.40 0.81
N LEU A 71 -1.34 -5.84 1.41
CA LEU A 71 -2.22 -4.97 2.21
C LEU A 71 -1.89 -5.11 3.70
N TYR A 72 -1.14 -4.16 4.27
CA TYR A 72 -0.68 -4.20 5.65
C TYR A 72 -1.76 -3.78 6.65
N ARG A 73 -1.76 -4.43 7.82
CA ARG A 73 -2.69 -4.12 8.92
C ARG A 73 -2.30 -2.87 9.70
N THR A 74 -1.04 -2.49 9.66
CA THR A 74 -0.51 -1.36 10.41
C THR A 74 0.46 -0.53 9.56
N ARG A 75 0.48 0.78 9.79
CA ARG A 75 1.46 1.69 9.21
C ARG A 75 2.90 1.28 9.54
N ARG A 76 3.12 0.72 10.74
CA ARG A 76 4.43 0.23 11.19
C ARG A 76 4.95 -0.92 10.34
N ASP A 77 4.10 -1.90 10.03
CA ASP A 77 4.50 -3.04 9.20
C ASP A 77 4.72 -2.62 7.75
N ALA A 78 3.89 -1.72 7.22
CA ALA A 78 4.07 -1.10 5.90
C ALA A 78 5.42 -0.36 5.80
N ASN A 79 5.73 0.52 6.77
CA ASN A 79 7.02 1.23 6.83
C ASN A 79 8.20 0.27 6.90
N ARG A 80 8.11 -0.79 7.71
CA ARG A 80 9.17 -1.80 7.81
C ARG A 80 9.42 -2.49 6.47
N ALA A 81 8.35 -2.76 5.71
CA ALA A 81 8.47 -3.37 4.39
C ALA A 81 9.18 -2.43 3.39
N ALA A 82 8.71 -1.18 3.25
CA ALA A 82 9.32 -0.20 2.35
C ALA A 82 10.79 0.10 2.70
N LEU A 83 11.13 0.22 3.99
CA LEU A 83 12.52 0.37 4.42
C LEU A 83 13.37 -0.87 4.10
N GLY A 84 12.79 -2.07 4.20
CA GLY A 84 13.46 -3.32 3.82
C GLY A 84 13.77 -3.37 2.33
N GLU A 85 12.83 -2.95 1.49
CA GLU A 85 12.98 -2.84 0.04
C GLU A 85 14.03 -1.80 -0.34
N LEU A 86 13.96 -0.59 0.24
CA LEU A 86 14.95 0.46 0.02
C LEU A 86 16.37 0.00 0.36
N LYS A 87 16.56 -0.74 1.46
CA LYS A 87 17.85 -1.31 1.83
C LYS A 87 18.35 -2.30 0.77
N ARG A 88 17.49 -3.18 0.26
CA ARG A 88 17.86 -4.14 -0.80
C ARG A 88 18.26 -3.42 -2.08
N PHE A 89 17.50 -2.40 -2.47
CA PHE A 89 17.83 -1.56 -3.63
C PHE A 89 19.22 -0.92 -3.48
N ASN A 90 19.49 -0.30 -2.33
CA ASN A 90 20.78 0.35 -2.06
C ASN A 90 21.96 -0.64 -2.02
N LEU A 91 21.76 -1.84 -1.47
CA LEU A 91 22.77 -2.90 -1.48
C LEU A 91 23.10 -3.34 -2.93
N ASN A 92 22.08 -3.55 -3.76
CA ASN A 92 22.27 -3.93 -5.15
C ASN A 92 22.95 -2.84 -5.99
N ARG A 93 22.71 -1.55 -5.69
CA ARG A 93 23.43 -0.44 -6.34
C ARG A 93 24.92 -0.42 -6.00
N LYS A 94 25.29 -0.72 -4.76
CA LYS A 94 26.70 -0.77 -4.32
C LYS A 94 27.46 -1.97 -4.90
N ALA A 95 26.74 -3.02 -5.28
CA ALA A 95 27.33 -4.24 -5.83
C ALA A 95 27.57 -4.20 -7.36
N ARG A 96 27.17 -3.12 -8.05
CA ARG A 96 27.50 -2.93 -9.48
C ARG A 96 28.81 -2.13 -9.58
N PRO A 97 29.86 -2.69 -10.22
CA PRO A 97 31.15 -2.02 -10.42
C PRO A 97 31.03 -0.79 -11.33
#